data_AF-A0A8S3GNW6-F1
#
_entry.id   AF-A0A8S3GNW6-F1
#
_cell.length_a   1.000
_cell.length_b   1.000
_cell.length_c   1.000
_cell.angle_alpha   90.00
_cell.angle_beta   90.00
_cell.angle_gamma   90.00
#
_symmetry.space_group_name_H-M   'P 1'
#
loop_
_entity.id
_entity.type
_entity.pdbx_description
1 polymer ?
#
loop_
_entity_poly.entity_id
_entity_poly.type
_entity_poly.pdbx_seq_one_letter_code
_entity_poly.pdbx_strand_id
1 'polypeptide(L)' 'IDIASGSTVDWAYDDLKIPFANTIELPPKSASPGFVLPPSEAPGVCHETYVGMKAFLAAIKQELQSSMSG' A
#
# COMPACT_ATOMS: atom_id res chain seq x y z
N ILE A 1 -11.44 -10.12 5.47
CA ILE A 1 -9.97 -10.26 5.60
C ILE A 1 -9.75 -11.61 6.23
N ASP A 2 -9.17 -12.52 5.46
CA ASP A 2 -8.76 -13.85 5.94
C ASP A 2 -7.27 -13.84 6.28
N ILE A 3 -6.82 -14.86 6.99
CA ILE A 3 -5.40 -15.03 7.32
C ILE A 3 -4.68 -15.55 6.07
N ALA A 4 -3.66 -14.84 5.64
CA ALA A 4 -2.72 -15.26 4.59
C ALA A 4 -1.30 -15.30 5.16
N SER A 5 -0.49 -16.23 4.66
CA SER A 5 0.92 -16.39 5.04
C SER A 5 1.78 -16.63 3.81
N GLY A 6 3.02 -16.16 3.82
CA GLY A 6 3.94 -16.31 2.68
C GLY A 6 3.63 -15.35 1.55
N SER A 7 2.99 -14.22 1.86
CA SER A 7 2.76 -13.15 0.89
C SER A 7 4.07 -12.43 0.56
N THR A 8 4.06 -11.63 -0.52
CA THR A 8 5.22 -10.83 -0.92
C THR A 8 5.69 -9.89 0.20
N VAL A 9 4.76 -9.34 0.98
CA VAL A 9 5.10 -8.39 2.05
C VAL A 9 5.66 -9.09 3.28
N ASP A 10 5.22 -10.32 3.57
CA ASP A 10 5.80 -11.14 4.64
C ASP A 10 7.28 -11.42 4.34
N TRP A 11 7.57 -11.93 3.13
CA TRP A 11 8.93 -12.24 2.71
C TRP A 11 9.83 -10.99 2.64
N ALA A 12 9.32 -9.87 2.11
CA ALA A 12 10.09 -8.63 2.05
C ALA A 12 10.44 -8.09 3.45
N TYR A 13 9.55 -8.23 4.41
CA TYR A 13 9.80 -7.84 5.80
C TYR A 13 10.76 -8.80 6.50
N ASP A 14 10.50 -10.10 6.44
CA ASP A 14 11.23 -11.11 7.19
C ASP A 14 12.61 -11.43 6.59
N ASP A 15 12.72 -11.60 5.29
CA ASP A 15 13.97 -12.02 4.64
C ASP A 15 14.84 -10.82 4.26
N LEU A 16 14.25 -9.79 3.63
CA LEU A 16 14.99 -8.62 3.16
C LEU A 16 15.13 -7.51 4.19
N LYS A 17 14.46 -7.63 5.34
CA LYS A 17 14.48 -6.63 6.42
C LYS A 17 14.03 -5.25 5.96
N ILE A 18 13.11 -5.18 5.01
CA ILE A 18 12.50 -3.92 4.57
C ILE A 18 11.44 -3.52 5.62
N PRO A 19 11.67 -2.48 6.44
CA PRO A 19 10.85 -2.21 7.62
C PRO A 19 9.44 -1.72 7.28
N PHE A 20 9.22 -1.25 6.04
CA PHE A 20 7.93 -0.77 5.56
C PHE A 20 7.51 -1.56 4.30
N ALA A 21 6.97 -2.76 4.48
CA ALA A 21 6.42 -3.61 3.42
C ALA A 21 4.89 -3.69 3.54
N ASN A 22 4.15 -3.27 2.49
CA ASN A 22 2.69 -3.10 2.57
C ASN A 22 1.98 -3.58 1.30
N THR A 23 0.76 -4.10 1.48
CA THR A 23 -0.17 -4.44 0.40
C THR A 23 -1.20 -3.31 0.29
N ILE A 24 -1.48 -2.85 -0.93
CA ILE A 24 -2.52 -1.86 -1.21
C ILE A 24 -3.59 -2.52 -2.07
N GLU A 25 -4.79 -2.66 -1.50
CA GLU A 25 -5.98 -3.10 -2.22
C GLU A 25 -6.71 -1.87 -2.78
N LEU A 26 -6.86 -1.82 -4.10
CA LEU A 26 -7.51 -0.71 -4.79
C LEU A 26 -9.04 -0.81 -4.70
N PRO A 27 -9.79 0.27 -4.97
CA PRO A 27 -11.23 0.19 -5.16
C PRO A 27 -11.62 -0.81 -6.25
N PRO A 28 -12.86 -1.33 -6.22
CA PRO A 28 -13.93 -1.02 -5.27
C PRO A 28 -13.84 -1.82 -3.97
N LYS A 29 -14.58 -1.38 -2.94
CA LYS A 29 -14.70 -2.11 -1.66
C LYS A 29 -15.65 -3.32 -1.72
N SER A 30 -16.35 -3.51 -2.83
CA SER A 30 -17.41 -4.50 -3.01
C SER A 30 -17.10 -5.46 -4.15
N ALA A 31 -17.70 -6.64 -4.12
CA ALA A 31 -17.56 -7.67 -5.15
C ALA A 31 -18.03 -7.24 -6.55
N SER A 32 -18.85 -6.19 -6.64
CA SER A 32 -19.24 -5.54 -7.90
C SER A 32 -18.84 -4.06 -7.85
N PRO A 33 -18.10 -3.53 -8.84
CA PRO A 33 -17.60 -4.22 -10.03
C PRO A 33 -16.45 -5.22 -9.77
N GLY A 34 -15.96 -5.32 -8.53
CA GLY A 34 -14.87 -6.23 -8.16
C GLY A 34 -13.63 -5.96 -9.00
N PHE A 35 -13.08 -6.99 -9.64
CA PHE A 35 -11.87 -6.90 -10.45
C PHE A 35 -12.04 -6.17 -11.79
N VAL A 36 -13.29 -5.91 -12.24
CA VAL A 36 -13.57 -5.34 -13.57
C VAL A 36 -14.03 -3.88 -13.43
N LEU A 37 -13.15 -3.03 -12.93
CA LEU A 37 -13.43 -1.62 -12.73
C LEU A 37 -13.78 -0.91 -14.06
N PRO A 38 -14.84 -0.07 -14.12
CA PRO A 38 -15.14 0.71 -15.31
C PRO A 38 -13.96 1.62 -15.72
N PRO A 39 -13.64 1.74 -17.02
CA PRO A 39 -12.54 2.59 -17.48
C PRO A 39 -12.65 4.07 -17.04
N SER A 40 -13.87 4.56 -16.83
CA SER A 40 -14.14 5.91 -16.34
C SER A 40 -13.66 6.16 -14.91
N GLU A 41 -13.51 5.12 -14.09
CA GLU A 41 -13.06 5.21 -12.70
C GLU A 41 -11.54 5.12 -12.55
N ALA A 42 -10.84 4.56 -13.55
CA ALA A 42 -9.40 4.36 -13.52
C ALA A 42 -8.60 5.65 -13.22
N PRO A 43 -8.90 6.83 -13.82
CA PRO A 43 -8.19 8.05 -13.49
C PRO A 43 -8.30 8.45 -12.01
N GLY A 44 -9.47 8.22 -11.41
CA GLY A 44 -9.72 8.49 -9.99
C GLY A 44 -8.90 7.57 -9.10
N VAL A 45 -8.96 6.25 -9.36
CA VAL A 45 -8.19 5.23 -8.64
C VAL A 45 -6.68 5.49 -8.73
N CYS A 46 -6.18 5.83 -9.91
CA CYS A 46 -4.78 6.19 -10.11
C CYS A 46 -4.40 7.44 -9.29
N HIS A 47 -5.26 8.46 -9.27
CA HIS A 47 -5.00 9.69 -8.55
C HIS A 47 -4.97 9.47 -7.03
N GLU A 48 -5.96 8.78 -6.46
CA GLU A 48 -5.98 8.50 -5.02
C GLU A 48 -4.79 7.63 -4.60
N THR A 49 -4.41 6.64 -5.41
CA THR A 49 -3.28 5.74 -5.13
C THR A 49 -1.97 6.53 -5.12
N TYR A 50 -1.79 7.41 -6.12
CA TYR A 50 -0.59 8.24 -6.22
C TYR A 50 -0.47 9.22 -5.05
N VAL A 51 -1.56 9.92 -4.70
CA VAL A 51 -1.57 10.86 -3.58
C VAL A 51 -1.34 10.13 -2.26
N GLY A 52 -1.98 8.97 -2.05
CA GLY A 52 -1.78 8.11 -0.88
C GLY A 52 -0.33 7.63 -0.76
N MET A 53 0.28 7.19 -1.86
CA MET A 53 1.68 6.76 -1.87
C MET A 53 2.63 7.90 -1.48
N LYS A 54 2.41 9.12 -2.00
CA LYS A 54 3.22 10.28 -1.60
C LYS A 54 3.09 10.59 -0.12
N ALA A 55 1.87 10.52 0.43
CA ALA A 55 1.64 10.74 1.86
C ALA A 55 2.33 9.66 2.71
N PHE A 56 2.24 8.40 2.29
CA PHE A 56 2.90 7.28 2.94
C PHE A 56 4.43 7.43 2.96
N LEU A 57 5.04 7.79 1.83
CA LEU A 57 6.48 8.05 1.74
C LEU A 57 6.91 9.24 2.60
N ALA A 58 6.09 10.29 2.67
CA ALA A 58 6.36 11.44 3.54
C ALA A 58 6.35 11.03 5.02
N ALA A 59 5.39 10.20 5.44
CA ALA A 59 5.31 9.68 6.80
C ALA A 59 6.50 8.77 7.15
N ILE A 60 6.88 7.85 6.25
CA ILE A 60 8.10 7.02 6.43
C ILE A 60 9.33 7.90 6.61
N LYS A 61 9.49 8.92 5.77
CA LYS A 61 10.63 9.82 5.85
C LYS A 61 10.70 10.52 7.20
N GLN A 62 9.57 10.99 7.72
CA GLN A 62 9.49 11.64 9.03
C GLN A 62 9.84 10.68 10.17
N GLU A 63 9.34 9.44 10.10
CA GLU A 63 9.64 8.40 11.10
C GLU A 63 11.14 8.10 11.14
N LEU A 64 11.73 7.80 9.98
CA LEU A 64 13.16 7.50 9.86
C LEU A 64 14.04 8.64 10.37
N GLN A 65 13.68 9.89 10.07
CA GLN A 65 14.40 11.06 10.57
C GLN A 65 14.33 11.18 12.09
N SER A 66 13.19 10.84 12.68
CA SER A 66 12.98 10.88 14.13
C SER A 66 13.80 9.81 14.84
N SER A 67 13.82 8.58 14.30
CA SER A 67 14.62 7.46 14.85
C SER A 67 16.13 7.67 14.77
N MET A 68 16.62 8.48 13.83
CA MET A 68 18.05 8.81 13.69
C MET A 68 18.53 9.94 14.60
N SER A 69 17.61 10.67 15.22
CA SER A 69 17.91 11.84 16.07
C SER A 69 17.92 11.52 17.58
N GLY A 70 17.62 10.28 17.95
CA GLY A 70 17.61 9.78 19.33
C GLY A 70 18.81 8.93 19.70
#